data_AF-A0A821I033-F1
#
_entry.id   AF-A0A821I033-F1
#
_cell.length_a   1.000
_cell.length_b   1.000
_cell.length_c   1.000
_cell.angle_alpha   90.00
_cell.angle_beta   90.00
_cell.angle_gamma   90.00
#
_symmetry.space_group_name_H-M   'P 1'
#
loop_
_entity.id
_entity.type
_entity.pdbx_description
1 polymer ?
#
loop_
_entity_poly.entity_id
_entity_poly.type
_entity_poly.pdbx_seq_one_letter_code
_entity_poly.pdbx_strand_id
1 'polypeptide(L)'
;MTCATCCDCPCPPTISFVRRLGSALFYGACSGLITIVNKLVLTSYEFPSFQLLAIGQLTVSIIVLYVARFIGVIRFPHFSENVVNKIMPLPLLFFGNLLFGLAGTQAVSLPMFTVLRRFSIWLTMIGEQIILRQTQSVTAQASVYLMLVGAMIAASDDLTFNWFGYVFLIMNNLCTAAQGIVTKQKLINKEFNQYGLLFYNSFIVLGPAIVLAGFSDDLHKVWNYNHYRDIGFIFAFLLSSLMGFLLNYSTMLCTNYNSPLTTTVVGACKNMFVTYLGMIIGGDYIYS
;
A
#
# COMPACT_ATOMS: atom_id res chain seq x y z
N MET A 1 4.88 49.69 14.86
CA MET A 1 4.07 48.78 15.70
C MET A 1 3.38 47.80 14.75
N THR A 2 3.61 46.49 14.68
CA THR A 2 4.55 45.52 15.29
C THR A 2 4.26 44.15 14.64
N CYS A 3 5.30 43.31 14.46
CA CYS A 3 5.29 41.90 13.97
C CYS A 3 5.01 41.69 12.47
N ALA A 4 5.72 40.85 11.71
CA ALA A 4 6.42 39.63 12.10
C ALA A 4 7.59 39.30 11.15
N THR A 5 8.78 39.22 11.74
CA THR A 5 9.92 38.40 11.32
C THR A 5 9.53 36.92 11.26
N CYS A 6 9.55 36.32 10.06
CA CYS A 6 9.61 34.87 9.84
C CYS A 6 10.22 34.60 8.45
N CYS A 7 11.51 34.92 8.27
CA CYS A 7 12.28 34.56 7.07
C CYS A 7 13.29 33.41 7.28
N ASP A 8 13.29 32.76 8.45
CA ASP A 8 14.26 31.70 8.78
C ASP A 8 13.61 30.33 9.02
N CYS A 9 12.71 29.91 8.13
CA CYS A 9 12.43 28.49 7.96
C CYS A 9 13.29 27.98 6.81
N PRO A 10 14.12 26.94 6.99
CA PRO A 10 14.75 26.29 5.85
C PRO A 10 13.62 25.70 4.99
N CYS A 11 13.32 26.37 3.88
CA CYS A 11 12.41 25.83 2.87
C CYS A 11 12.92 24.42 2.52
N PRO A 12 12.10 23.36 2.68
CA PRO A 12 12.52 22.04 2.27
C PRO A 12 12.96 22.11 0.80
N PRO A 13 14.04 21.43 0.40
CA PRO A 13 14.54 21.50 -0.96
C PRO A 13 13.36 21.23 -1.89
N THR A 14 13.09 22.15 -2.81
CA THR A 14 12.04 22.00 -3.83
C THR A 14 12.40 20.79 -4.68
N ILE A 15 11.95 19.62 -4.25
CA ILE A 15 12.07 18.38 -5.01
C ILE A 15 11.44 18.69 -6.37
N SER A 16 12.25 18.62 -7.42
CA SER A 16 11.82 19.01 -8.76
C SER A 16 10.57 18.23 -9.17
N PHE A 17 9.65 18.90 -9.87
CA PHE A 17 8.44 18.28 -10.41
C PHE A 17 8.75 16.98 -11.17
N VAL A 18 9.88 16.95 -11.87
CA VAL A 18 10.43 15.78 -12.57
C VAL A 18 10.64 14.59 -11.63
N ARG A 19 11.18 14.79 -10.42
CA ARG A 19 11.39 13.71 -9.45
C ARG A 19 10.08 13.20 -8.86
N ARG A 20 9.12 14.10 -8.63
CA ARG A 20 7.77 13.76 -8.16
C ARG A 20 7.02 12.91 -9.20
N LEU A 21 6.97 13.39 -10.43
CA LEU A 21 6.36 12.68 -11.56
C LEU A 21 7.09 11.36 -11.85
N GLY A 22 8.42 11.37 -11.86
CA GLY A 22 9.23 10.18 -12.07
C GLY A 22 8.96 9.10 -11.02
N SER A 23 8.84 9.46 -9.74
CA SER A 23 8.50 8.50 -8.69
C SER A 23 7.08 7.93 -8.82
N ALA A 24 6.12 8.73 -9.28
CA ALA A 24 4.75 8.27 -9.53
C ALA A 24 4.66 7.34 -10.74
N LEU A 25 5.36 7.66 -11.84
CA LEU A 25 5.45 6.81 -13.02
C LEU A 25 6.17 5.50 -12.71
N PHE A 26 7.26 5.55 -11.95
CA PHE A 26 7.99 4.36 -11.51
C PHE A 26 7.10 3.45 -10.66
N TYR A 27 6.36 4.01 -9.70
CA TYR A 27 5.38 3.25 -8.92
C TYR A 27 4.29 2.62 -9.79
N GLY A 28 3.74 3.37 -10.75
CA GLY A 28 2.75 2.86 -11.71
C GLY A 28 3.29 1.70 -12.54
N ALA A 29 4.48 1.86 -13.12
CA ALA A 29 5.14 0.84 -13.94
C ALA A 29 5.46 -0.43 -13.13
N CYS A 30 6.07 -0.30 -11.95
CA CYS A 30 6.31 -1.42 -11.05
C CYS A 30 5.02 -2.15 -10.67
N SER A 31 3.93 -1.40 -10.45
CA SER A 31 2.64 -2.00 -10.13
C SER A 31 1.96 -2.71 -11.30
N GLY A 32 2.15 -2.25 -12.55
CA GLY A 32 1.65 -2.98 -13.71
C GLY A 32 2.41 -4.30 -13.90
N LEU A 33 3.75 -4.23 -13.83
CA LEU A 33 4.63 -5.38 -14.00
C LEU A 33 4.37 -6.47 -12.96
N ILE A 34 4.28 -6.10 -11.67
CA ILE A 34 4.02 -7.08 -10.61
C ILE A 34 2.65 -7.75 -10.79
N THR A 35 1.62 -7.07 -11.28
CA THR A 35 0.33 -7.72 -11.54
C THR A 35 0.43 -8.78 -12.63
N ILE A 36 1.16 -8.49 -13.72
CA ILE A 36 1.38 -9.46 -14.80
C ILE A 36 2.17 -10.66 -14.29
N VAL A 37 3.27 -10.42 -13.57
CA VAL A 37 4.12 -11.49 -13.03
C VAL A 37 3.37 -12.32 -11.97
N ASN A 38 2.59 -11.68 -11.09
CA ASN A 38 1.78 -12.40 -10.11
C ASN A 38 0.70 -13.25 -10.79
N LYS A 39 0.06 -12.74 -11.86
CA LYS A 39 -0.91 -13.50 -12.63
C LYS A 39 -0.26 -14.70 -13.32
N LEU A 40 0.95 -14.56 -13.86
CA LEU A 40 1.72 -15.67 -14.42
C LEU A 40 1.95 -16.78 -13.37
N VAL A 41 2.36 -16.41 -12.14
CA VAL A 41 2.60 -17.37 -11.05
C VAL A 41 1.31 -18.02 -10.55
N LEU A 42 0.24 -17.26 -10.39
CA LEU A 42 -1.03 -17.76 -9.82
C LEU A 42 -1.87 -18.53 -10.84
N THR A 43 -1.87 -18.14 -12.11
CA THR A 43 -2.74 -18.71 -13.14
C THR A 43 -2.00 -19.68 -14.05
N SER A 44 -0.81 -19.35 -14.55
CA SER A 44 -0.09 -20.25 -15.49
C SER A 44 0.64 -21.38 -14.78
N TYR A 45 1.14 -21.14 -13.57
CA TYR A 45 1.70 -22.18 -12.72
C TYR A 45 0.67 -22.71 -11.71
N GLU A 46 -0.56 -22.21 -11.66
CA GLU A 46 -1.61 -22.68 -10.74
C GLU A 46 -1.20 -22.70 -9.26
N PHE A 47 -0.39 -21.72 -8.84
CA PHE A 47 0.08 -21.67 -7.47
C PHE A 47 -1.09 -21.42 -6.49
N PRO A 48 -1.34 -22.34 -5.53
CA PRO A 48 -2.61 -22.38 -4.81
C PRO A 48 -2.76 -21.32 -3.71
N SER A 49 -1.72 -20.56 -3.35
CA SER A 49 -1.79 -19.59 -2.25
C SER A 49 -1.15 -18.23 -2.56
N PHE A 50 -1.98 -17.20 -2.67
CA PHE A 50 -1.52 -15.81 -2.77
C PHE A 50 -0.86 -15.31 -1.47
N GLN A 51 -1.23 -15.87 -0.31
CA GLN A 51 -0.67 -15.48 0.98
C GLN A 51 0.79 -15.88 1.09
N LEU A 52 1.15 -17.09 0.65
CA LEU A 52 2.53 -17.54 0.66
C LEU A 52 3.41 -16.76 -0.31
N LEU A 53 2.84 -16.35 -1.47
CA LEU A 53 3.51 -15.44 -2.40
C LEU A 53 3.82 -14.08 -1.74
N ALA A 54 2.86 -13.53 -0.99
CA ALA A 54 3.05 -12.28 -0.25
C ALA A 54 4.10 -12.41 0.87
N ILE A 55 4.13 -13.54 1.59
CA ILE A 55 5.18 -13.83 2.58
C ILE A 55 6.54 -13.89 1.88
N GLY A 56 6.64 -14.59 0.74
CA GLY A 56 7.87 -14.64 -0.07
C GLY A 56 8.37 -13.26 -0.49
N GLN A 57 7.47 -12.38 -0.95
CA GLN A 57 7.79 -10.97 -1.26
C GLN A 57 8.34 -10.21 -0.05
N LEU A 58 7.72 -10.37 1.13
CA LEU A 58 8.17 -9.72 2.37
C LEU A 58 9.53 -10.26 2.84
N THR A 59 9.73 -11.58 2.79
CA THR A 59 10.99 -12.23 3.16
C THR A 59 12.12 -11.81 2.23
N VAL A 60 11.91 -11.82 0.92
CA VAL A 60 12.92 -11.37 -0.05
C VAL A 60 13.23 -9.88 0.14
N SER A 61 12.23 -9.05 0.44
CA SER A 61 12.45 -7.63 0.78
C SER A 61 13.40 -7.46 1.97
N ILE A 62 13.22 -8.26 3.03
CA ILE A 62 14.08 -8.23 4.23
C ILE A 62 15.49 -8.70 3.89
N ILE A 63 15.63 -9.79 3.14
CA ILE A 63 16.93 -10.34 2.71
C ILE A 63 17.69 -9.32 1.87
N VAL A 64 17.05 -8.74 0.84
CA VAL A 64 17.68 -7.74 -0.05
C VAL A 64 18.15 -6.53 0.74
N LEU A 65 17.34 -6.02 1.68
CA LEU A 65 17.72 -4.88 2.52
C LEU A 65 18.85 -5.24 3.50
N TYR A 66 18.86 -6.46 4.04
CA TYR A 66 19.92 -6.93 4.92
C TYR A 66 21.25 -7.10 4.18
N VAL A 67 21.22 -7.69 2.98
CA VAL A 67 22.40 -7.82 2.11
C VAL A 67 22.91 -6.43 1.68
N ALA A 68 22.01 -5.51 1.31
CA ALA A 68 22.39 -4.14 0.98
C ALA A 68 23.01 -3.37 2.16
N ARG A 69 22.61 -3.69 3.39
CA ARG A 69 23.27 -3.20 4.61
C ARG A 69 24.67 -3.79 4.76
N PHE A 70 24.82 -5.09 4.55
CA PHE A 70 26.09 -5.78 4.66
C PHE A 70 27.14 -5.26 3.66
N ILE A 71 26.69 -4.93 2.44
CA ILE A 71 27.52 -4.32 1.38
C ILE A 71 27.83 -2.83 1.69
N GLY A 72 27.23 -2.24 2.72
CA GLY A 72 27.49 -0.86 3.13
C GLY A 72 26.82 0.21 2.27
N VAL A 73 25.98 -0.18 1.32
CA VAL A 73 25.22 0.73 0.44
C VAL A 73 24.14 1.48 1.24
N ILE A 74 23.64 0.89 2.33
CA ILE A 74 22.55 1.46 3.12
C ILE A 74 22.89 1.47 4.61
N ARG A 75 22.83 2.66 5.23
CA ARG A 75 22.90 2.82 6.69
C ARG A 75 21.50 2.88 7.29
N PHE A 76 21.22 1.92 8.17
CA PHE A 76 20.02 1.85 8.99
C PHE A 76 20.34 2.18 10.44
N PRO A 77 19.47 2.91 11.16
CA PRO A 77 19.59 3.01 12.61
C PRO A 77 19.50 1.61 13.22
N HIS A 78 20.40 1.32 14.17
CA HIS A 78 20.43 0.05 14.89
C HIS A 78 19.09 -0.22 15.59
N PHE A 79 18.73 -1.50 15.72
CA PHE A 79 17.59 -1.94 16.53
C PHE A 79 17.75 -1.36 17.93
N SER A 80 16.83 -0.48 18.33
CA SER A 80 16.70 0.00 19.70
C SER A 80 15.26 -0.20 20.13
N GLU A 81 15.01 -0.51 21.40
CA GLU A 81 13.63 -0.67 21.91
C GLU A 81 12.78 0.59 21.69
N ASN A 82 13.42 1.77 21.73
CA ASN A 82 12.79 3.05 21.37
C ASN A 82 12.29 3.09 19.92
N VAL A 83 12.98 2.42 18.99
CA VAL A 83 12.55 2.28 17.59
C VAL A 83 11.34 1.35 17.49
N VAL A 84 11.34 0.23 18.20
CA VAL A 84 10.23 -0.73 18.18
C VAL A 84 8.95 -0.11 18.74
N ASN A 85 9.04 0.57 19.88
CA ASN A 85 7.90 1.25 20.51
C ASN A 85 7.34 2.38 19.62
N LYS A 86 8.21 3.14 18.95
CA LYS A 86 7.77 4.16 17.99
C LYS A 86 7.13 3.55 16.75
N ILE A 87 7.56 2.36 16.31
CA ILE A 87 7.04 1.71 15.11
C ILE A 87 5.74 0.94 15.37
N MET A 88 5.54 0.41 16.58
CA MET A 88 4.37 -0.36 17.04
C MET A 88 2.98 0.11 16.55
N PRO A 89 2.63 1.42 16.47
CA PRO A 89 1.33 1.82 15.96
C PRO A 89 1.08 1.42 14.50
N LEU A 90 2.11 1.27 13.66
CA LEU A 90 1.96 0.88 12.25
C LEU A 90 1.42 -0.56 12.08
N PRO A 91 2.01 -1.58 12.73
CA PRO A 91 1.48 -2.94 12.77
C PRO A 91 0.05 -3.04 13.28
N LEU A 92 -0.29 -2.29 14.33
CA LEU A 92 -1.63 -2.29 14.89
C LEU A 92 -2.65 -1.74 13.88
N LEU A 93 -2.31 -0.64 13.20
CA LEU A 93 -3.12 -0.08 12.12
C LEU A 93 -3.23 -1.04 10.93
N PHE A 94 -2.17 -1.76 10.60
CA PHE A 94 -2.18 -2.77 9.53
C PHE A 94 -3.09 -3.96 9.90
N PHE A 95 -3.02 -4.45 11.12
CA PHE A 95 -3.87 -5.54 11.60
C PHE A 95 -5.35 -5.11 11.64
N GLY A 96 -5.63 -3.91 12.14
CA GLY A 96 -6.97 -3.33 12.07
C GLY A 96 -7.47 -3.16 10.63
N ASN A 97 -6.63 -2.65 9.74
CA ASN A 97 -6.92 -2.56 8.31
C ASN A 97 -7.28 -3.95 7.73
N LEU A 98 -6.49 -4.99 8.03
CA LEU A 98 -6.76 -6.33 7.56
C LEU A 98 -8.10 -6.88 8.08
N LEU A 99 -8.35 -6.82 9.38
CA LEU A 99 -9.57 -7.35 10.00
C LEU A 99 -10.83 -6.65 9.46
N PHE A 100 -10.85 -5.31 9.52
CA PHE A 100 -12.00 -4.54 9.05
C PHE A 100 -12.17 -4.61 7.53
N GLY A 101 -11.06 -4.79 6.79
CA GLY A 101 -11.07 -4.94 5.35
C GLY A 101 -11.74 -6.25 4.93
N LEU A 102 -11.33 -7.37 5.53
CA LEU A 102 -11.93 -8.69 5.27
C LEU A 102 -13.41 -8.73 5.67
N ALA A 103 -13.76 -8.19 6.85
CA ALA A 103 -15.15 -8.08 7.28
C ALA A 103 -15.99 -7.23 6.32
N GLY A 104 -15.44 -6.10 5.83
CA GLY A 104 -16.10 -5.24 4.85
C GLY A 104 -16.30 -5.92 3.50
N THR A 105 -15.34 -6.71 3.02
CA THR A 105 -15.46 -7.45 1.75
C THR A 105 -16.52 -8.56 1.81
N GLN A 106 -16.72 -9.19 2.97
CA GLN A 106 -17.78 -10.19 3.13
C GLN A 106 -19.18 -9.57 3.24
N ALA A 107 -19.29 -8.36 3.79
CA ALA A 107 -20.55 -7.73 4.10
C ALA A 107 -21.07 -6.76 3.02
N VAL A 108 -20.22 -6.33 2.07
CA VAL A 108 -20.54 -5.33 1.05
C VAL A 108 -20.17 -5.84 -0.35
N SER A 109 -20.98 -5.51 -1.36
CA SER A 109 -20.69 -5.87 -2.75
C SER A 109 -19.36 -5.26 -3.24
N LEU A 110 -18.66 -5.95 -4.13
CA LEU A 110 -17.36 -5.49 -4.65
C LEU A 110 -17.41 -4.09 -5.30
N PRO A 111 -18.42 -3.73 -6.12
CA PRO A 111 -18.53 -2.38 -6.66
C PRO A 111 -18.65 -1.34 -5.55
N MET A 112 -19.53 -1.57 -4.57
CA MET A 112 -19.73 -0.63 -3.48
C MET A 112 -18.52 -0.52 -2.54
N PHE A 113 -17.78 -1.61 -2.37
CA PHE A 113 -16.51 -1.62 -1.67
C PHE A 113 -15.48 -0.67 -2.33
N THR A 114 -15.40 -0.66 -3.67
CA THR A 114 -14.52 0.29 -4.38
C THR A 114 -14.97 1.75 -4.26
N VAL A 115 -16.28 1.98 -4.24
CA VAL A 115 -16.88 3.30 -4.07
C VAL A 115 -16.58 3.85 -2.67
N LEU A 116 -16.87 3.07 -1.64
CA LEU A 116 -16.64 3.46 -0.24
C LEU A 116 -15.16 3.66 0.06
N ARG A 117 -14.25 2.95 -0.62
CA ARG A 117 -12.81 3.19 -0.49
C ARG A 117 -12.37 4.59 -0.94
N ARG A 118 -13.17 5.30 -1.76
CA ARG A 118 -12.90 6.71 -2.12
C ARG A 118 -12.96 7.64 -0.90
N PHE A 119 -13.73 7.29 0.13
CA PHE A 119 -13.72 8.02 1.41
C PHE A 119 -12.35 7.98 2.09
N SER A 120 -11.52 6.94 1.86
CA SER A 120 -10.16 6.88 2.39
C SER A 120 -9.29 8.04 1.88
N ILE A 121 -9.49 8.49 0.64
CA ILE A 121 -8.76 9.63 0.05
C ILE A 121 -9.13 10.92 0.80
N TRP A 122 -10.41 11.12 1.05
CA TRP A 122 -10.90 12.27 1.82
C TRP A 122 -10.41 12.25 3.28
N LEU A 123 -10.47 11.08 3.95
CA LEU A 123 -9.90 10.90 5.30
C LEU A 123 -8.39 11.16 5.33
N THR A 124 -7.66 10.73 4.30
CA THR A 124 -6.22 10.98 4.18
C THR A 124 -5.94 12.48 4.03
N MET A 125 -6.72 13.20 3.22
CA MET A 125 -6.59 14.65 3.06
C MET A 125 -6.79 15.39 4.39
N ILE A 126 -7.85 15.06 5.14
CA ILE A 126 -8.13 15.67 6.45
C ILE A 126 -7.03 15.33 7.44
N GLY A 127 -6.63 14.06 7.52
CA GLY A 127 -5.59 13.63 8.44
C GLY A 127 -4.22 14.24 8.13
N GLU A 128 -3.91 14.48 6.85
CA GLU A 128 -2.71 15.21 6.45
C GLU A 128 -2.75 16.68 6.89
N GLN A 129 -3.90 17.35 6.77
CA GLN A 129 -4.07 18.72 7.26
C GLN A 129 -3.94 18.83 8.78
N ILE A 130 -4.51 17.87 9.54
CA ILE A 130 -4.50 17.91 11.00
C ILE A 130 -3.14 17.48 11.58
N ILE A 131 -2.61 16.33 11.13
CA ILE A 131 -1.43 15.70 11.74
C ILE A 131 -0.13 16.26 11.17
N LEU A 132 -0.04 16.43 9.84
CA LEU A 132 1.17 16.95 9.18
C LEU A 132 1.16 18.48 9.11
N ARG A 133 0.04 19.14 9.43
CA ARG A 133 -0.15 20.60 9.30
C ARG A 133 0.19 21.12 7.90
N GLN A 134 0.03 20.27 6.88
CA GLN A 134 0.25 20.63 5.48
C GLN A 134 -1.09 20.84 4.77
N THR A 135 -1.27 22.02 4.19
CA THR A 135 -2.46 22.34 3.40
C THR A 135 -2.27 21.91 1.96
N GLN A 136 -3.28 21.22 1.41
CA GLN A 136 -3.31 20.81 0.01
C GLN A 136 -3.80 21.94 -0.88
N SER A 137 -3.35 21.98 -2.14
CA SER A 137 -3.82 22.96 -3.13
C SER A 137 -5.34 22.92 -3.32
N VAL A 138 -5.96 24.07 -3.59
CA VAL A 138 -7.41 24.20 -3.79
C VAL A 138 -7.92 23.26 -4.90
N THR A 139 -7.13 23.09 -5.96
CA THR A 139 -7.45 22.16 -7.05
C THR A 139 -7.52 20.71 -6.57
N ALA A 140 -6.55 20.27 -5.76
CA ALA A 140 -6.56 18.91 -5.21
C ALA A 140 -7.75 18.70 -4.27
N GLN A 141 -8.07 19.69 -3.43
CA GLN A 141 -9.25 19.63 -2.56
C GLN A 141 -10.54 19.50 -3.38
N ALA A 142 -10.70 20.32 -4.43
CA ALA A 142 -11.85 20.25 -5.32
C ALA A 142 -12.00 18.86 -5.98
N SER A 143 -10.92 18.24 -6.43
CA SER A 143 -10.94 16.88 -6.98
C SER A 143 -11.40 15.84 -5.95
N VAL A 144 -10.91 15.92 -4.70
CA VAL A 144 -11.31 15.00 -3.63
C VAL A 144 -12.80 15.15 -3.29
N TYR A 145 -13.31 16.39 -3.22
CA TYR A 145 -14.73 16.64 -3.00
C TYR A 145 -15.60 16.11 -4.15
N LEU A 146 -15.17 16.28 -5.41
CA LEU A 146 -15.88 15.73 -6.56
C LEU A 146 -15.94 14.19 -6.51
N MET A 147 -14.83 13.54 -6.14
CA MET A 147 -14.80 12.08 -5.96
C MET A 147 -15.74 11.62 -4.84
N LEU A 148 -15.84 12.39 -3.75
CA LEU A 148 -16.72 12.12 -2.62
C LEU A 148 -18.20 12.23 -3.02
N VAL A 149 -18.58 13.27 -3.77
CA VAL A 149 -19.94 13.45 -4.28
C VAL A 149 -20.33 12.27 -5.17
N GLY A 150 -19.45 11.88 -6.11
CA GLY A 150 -19.70 10.70 -6.94
C GLY A 150 -19.83 9.40 -6.14
N ALA A 151 -19.12 9.28 -5.02
CA ALA A 151 -19.27 8.13 -4.13
C ALA A 151 -20.59 8.14 -3.35
N MET A 152 -21.07 9.31 -2.91
CA MET A 152 -22.35 9.43 -2.21
C MET A 152 -23.54 9.13 -3.14
N ILE A 153 -23.50 9.59 -4.39
CA ILE A 153 -24.54 9.28 -5.39
C ILE A 153 -24.60 7.78 -5.65
N ALA A 154 -23.45 7.13 -5.84
CA ALA A 154 -23.42 5.67 -6.01
C ALA A 154 -23.90 4.91 -4.76
N ALA A 155 -23.68 5.46 -3.56
CA ALA A 155 -24.13 4.87 -2.30
C ALA A 155 -25.64 5.00 -2.08
N SER A 156 -26.27 6.08 -2.57
CA SER A 156 -27.71 6.30 -2.38
C SER A 156 -28.57 5.29 -3.15
N ASP A 157 -28.04 4.73 -4.24
CA ASP A 157 -28.73 3.75 -5.08
C ASP A 157 -28.36 2.29 -4.72
N ASP A 158 -27.67 2.05 -3.59
CA ASP A 158 -27.28 0.70 -3.19
C ASP A 158 -28.44 -0.10 -2.57
N LEU A 159 -28.99 -1.01 -3.36
CA LEU A 159 -30.04 -1.95 -2.95
C LEU A 159 -29.54 -3.02 -1.96
N THR A 160 -28.23 -3.22 -1.83
CA THR A 160 -27.59 -4.20 -0.92
C THR A 160 -27.07 -3.59 0.38
N PHE A 161 -27.74 -2.55 0.87
CA PHE A 161 -27.29 -1.78 2.02
C PHE A 161 -27.16 -2.63 3.29
N ASN A 162 -25.93 -2.79 3.76
CA ASN A 162 -25.60 -3.43 5.04
C ASN A 162 -24.86 -2.43 5.94
N TRP A 163 -25.56 -1.89 6.94
CA TRP A 163 -25.00 -0.92 7.88
C TRP A 163 -23.70 -1.39 8.54
N PHE A 164 -23.65 -2.65 9.00
CA PHE A 164 -22.45 -3.18 9.65
C PHE A 164 -21.27 -3.27 8.67
N GLY A 165 -21.52 -3.72 7.43
CA GLY A 165 -20.50 -3.76 6.39
C GLY A 165 -19.93 -2.38 6.06
N TYR A 166 -20.80 -1.37 5.98
CA TYR A 166 -20.39 0.01 5.74
C TYR A 166 -19.54 0.57 6.89
N VAL A 167 -19.94 0.35 8.15
CA VAL A 167 -19.16 0.78 9.32
C VAL A 167 -17.78 0.12 9.35
N PHE A 168 -17.70 -1.19 9.11
CA PHE A 168 -16.42 -1.89 9.02
C PHE A 168 -15.55 -1.34 7.89
N LEU A 169 -16.13 -1.01 6.74
CA LEU A 169 -15.37 -0.46 5.62
C LEU A 169 -14.89 0.97 5.87
N ILE A 170 -15.68 1.81 6.54
CA ILE A 170 -15.21 3.14 6.97
C ILE A 170 -14.09 3.02 8.00
N MET A 171 -14.18 2.06 8.93
CA MET A 171 -13.10 1.80 9.88
C MET A 171 -11.83 1.30 9.18
N ASN A 172 -11.97 0.41 8.20
CA ASN A 172 -10.87 -0.03 7.33
C ASN A 172 -10.20 1.16 6.62
N ASN A 173 -11.00 2.07 6.06
CA ASN A 173 -10.52 3.28 5.39
C ASN A 173 -9.77 4.23 6.34
N LEU A 174 -10.25 4.35 7.59
CA LEU A 174 -9.60 5.15 8.63
C LEU A 174 -8.24 4.55 9.01
N CYS A 175 -8.17 3.23 9.23
CA CYS A 175 -6.91 2.53 9.49
C CYS A 175 -5.91 2.70 8.33
N THR A 176 -6.38 2.60 7.08
CA THR A 176 -5.57 2.80 5.87
C THR A 176 -5.01 4.22 5.80
N ALA A 177 -5.87 5.23 6.01
CA ALA A 177 -5.45 6.63 6.00
C ALA A 177 -4.44 6.92 7.13
N ALA A 178 -4.74 6.46 8.35
CA ALA A 178 -3.85 6.60 9.49
C ALA A 178 -2.49 5.93 9.26
N GLN A 179 -2.45 4.73 8.67
CA GLN A 179 -1.20 4.03 8.36
C GLN A 179 -0.33 4.84 7.39
N GLY A 180 -0.91 5.40 6.33
CA GLY A 180 -0.19 6.25 5.37
C GLY A 180 0.34 7.55 6.01
N ILE A 181 -0.48 8.19 6.83
CA ILE A 181 -0.13 9.43 7.53
C ILE A 181 0.99 9.20 8.56
N VAL A 182 0.87 8.19 9.41
CA VAL A 182 1.88 7.85 10.43
C VAL A 182 3.20 7.46 9.76
N THR A 183 3.15 6.75 8.63
CA THR A 183 4.34 6.42 7.82
C THR A 183 5.06 7.69 7.37
N LYS A 184 4.32 8.65 6.81
CA LYS A 184 4.91 9.92 6.35
C LYS A 184 5.40 10.78 7.51
N GLN A 185 4.66 10.86 8.61
CA GLN A 185 5.06 11.59 9.81
C GLN A 185 6.43 11.09 10.32
N LYS A 186 6.64 9.76 10.34
CA LYS A 186 7.92 9.15 10.72
C LYS A 186 9.07 9.46 9.76
N LEU A 187 8.79 9.59 8.47
CA LEU A 187 9.78 10.05 7.47
C LEU A 187 10.16 11.51 7.69
N ILE A 188 9.18 12.39 7.96
CA ILE A 188 9.39 13.83 8.16
C ILE A 188 10.19 14.11 9.44
N ASN A 189 9.87 13.43 10.54
CA ASN A 189 10.56 13.58 11.82
C ASN A 189 12.02 13.07 11.78
N LYS A 190 12.49 12.55 10.63
CA LYS A 190 13.82 11.94 10.43
C LYS A 190 14.17 10.85 11.44
N GLU A 191 13.17 10.28 12.11
CA GLU A 191 13.38 9.18 13.05
C GLU A 191 13.90 7.93 12.33
N PHE A 192 13.55 7.81 11.04
CA PHE A 192 13.96 6.70 10.19
C PHE A 192 14.36 7.17 8.79
N ASN A 193 15.42 6.56 8.25
CA ASN A 193 15.73 6.65 6.82
C ASN A 193 14.67 5.86 6.01
N GLN A 194 14.41 6.24 4.76
CA GLN A 194 13.37 5.64 3.89
C GLN A 194 13.44 4.11 3.82
N TYR A 195 14.66 3.60 3.74
CA TYR A 195 14.92 2.19 3.67
C TYR A 195 14.63 1.52 5.03
N GLY A 196 14.87 2.22 6.15
CA GLY A 196 14.79 1.65 7.50
C GLY A 196 13.35 1.45 7.90
N LEU A 197 12.52 2.44 7.56
CA LEU A 197 11.07 2.31 7.68
C LEU A 197 10.53 1.16 6.82
N LEU A 198 11.06 0.96 5.60
CA LEU A 198 10.72 -0.18 4.75
C LEU A 198 11.08 -1.52 5.42
N PHE A 199 12.32 -1.65 5.93
CA PHE A 199 12.78 -2.85 6.62
C PHE A 199 11.89 -3.17 7.84
N TYR A 200 11.66 -2.20 8.72
CA TYR A 200 10.85 -2.42 9.92
C TYR A 200 9.37 -2.69 9.60
N ASN A 201 8.81 -2.01 8.58
CA ASN A 201 7.44 -2.29 8.13
C ASN A 201 7.32 -3.73 7.61
N SER A 202 8.20 -4.14 6.68
CA SER A 202 8.20 -5.51 6.16
C SER A 202 8.44 -6.55 7.26
N PHE A 203 9.36 -6.29 8.18
CA PHE A 203 9.66 -7.20 9.29
C PHE A 203 8.47 -7.39 10.23
N ILE A 204 7.77 -6.31 10.59
CA ILE A 204 6.65 -6.44 11.52
C ILE A 204 5.41 -6.98 10.82
N VAL A 205 5.16 -6.63 9.56
CA VAL A 205 4.05 -7.21 8.77
C VAL A 205 4.26 -8.70 8.51
N LEU A 206 5.51 -9.16 8.41
CA LEU A 206 5.84 -10.57 8.26
C LEU A 206 5.28 -11.43 9.41
N GLY A 207 5.31 -10.94 10.65
CA GLY A 207 4.80 -11.68 11.81
C GLY A 207 3.32 -12.08 11.68
N PRO A 208 2.39 -11.11 11.60
CA PRO A 208 0.98 -11.38 11.35
C PRO A 208 0.74 -12.18 10.07
N ALA A 209 1.49 -11.92 8.99
CA ALA A 209 1.35 -12.65 7.74
C ALA A 209 1.64 -14.16 7.92
N ILE A 210 2.71 -14.52 8.64
CA ILE A 210 3.04 -15.92 8.94
C ILE A 210 1.97 -16.56 9.83
N VAL A 211 1.49 -15.84 10.86
CA VAL A 211 0.44 -16.34 11.75
C VAL A 211 -0.84 -16.64 10.95
N LEU A 212 -1.25 -15.73 10.07
CA LEU A 212 -2.44 -15.90 9.23
C LEU A 212 -2.29 -17.03 8.20
N ALA A 213 -1.10 -17.19 7.63
CA ALA A 213 -0.82 -18.33 6.77
C ALA A 213 -0.86 -19.65 7.56
N GLY A 214 -0.41 -19.65 8.81
CA GLY A 214 -0.51 -20.79 9.73
C GLY A 214 -1.94 -21.23 10.04
N PHE A 215 -2.87 -20.27 10.16
CA PHE A 215 -4.30 -20.55 10.33
C PHE A 215 -5.01 -20.88 9.01
N SER A 216 -4.41 -20.58 7.88
CA SER A 216 -5.01 -20.83 6.56
C SER A 216 -4.63 -22.24 6.09
N ASP A 217 -5.62 -23.00 5.61
CA ASP A 217 -5.42 -24.35 5.04
C ASP A 217 -4.58 -24.36 3.74
N ASP A 218 -4.16 -23.18 3.30
CA ASP A 218 -3.31 -22.95 2.15
C ASP A 218 -1.92 -23.58 2.30
N LEU A 219 -1.39 -23.71 3.53
CA LEU A 219 -0.13 -24.42 3.77
C LEU A 219 -0.19 -25.89 3.34
N HIS A 220 -1.32 -26.55 3.58
CA HIS A 220 -1.52 -27.94 3.17
C HIS A 220 -1.64 -28.07 1.64
N LYS A 221 -2.27 -27.08 0.98
CA LYS A 221 -2.35 -27.04 -0.49
C LYS A 221 -1.00 -26.81 -1.16
N VAL A 222 -0.15 -25.96 -0.58
CA VAL A 222 1.22 -25.73 -1.06
C VAL A 222 2.08 -26.98 -0.85
N TRP A 223 1.92 -27.69 0.27
CA TRP A 223 2.68 -28.92 0.51
C TRP A 223 2.42 -30.01 -0.53
N ASN A 224 1.20 -30.07 -1.05
CA ASN A 224 0.79 -31.01 -2.10
C ASN A 224 1.01 -30.47 -3.53
N TYR A 225 1.60 -29.29 -3.68
CA TYR A 225 1.81 -28.68 -4.98
C TYR A 225 3.03 -29.30 -5.68
N ASN A 226 2.78 -30.06 -6.76
CA ASN A 226 3.80 -30.90 -7.41
C ASN A 226 4.88 -30.13 -8.21
N HIS A 227 4.66 -28.86 -8.55
CA HIS A 227 5.58 -28.07 -9.39
C HIS A 227 6.60 -27.24 -8.60
N TYR A 228 6.74 -27.45 -7.28
CA TYR A 228 7.69 -26.70 -6.43
C TYR A 228 9.17 -26.82 -6.86
N ARG A 229 9.53 -27.85 -7.63
CA ARG A 229 10.89 -28.08 -8.14
C ARG A 229 11.12 -27.57 -9.57
N ASP A 230 10.09 -27.05 -10.23
CA ASP A 230 10.27 -26.51 -11.57
C ASP A 230 11.12 -25.23 -11.51
N ILE A 231 12.19 -25.20 -12.29
CA ILE A 231 13.11 -24.06 -12.37
C ILE A 231 12.35 -22.83 -12.90
N GLY A 232 11.40 -23.03 -13.82
CA GLY A 232 10.54 -21.96 -14.34
C GLY A 232 9.68 -21.33 -13.25
N PHE A 233 9.07 -22.16 -12.41
CA PHE A 233 8.29 -21.71 -11.25
C PHE A 233 9.16 -20.97 -10.23
N ILE A 234 10.31 -21.53 -9.84
CA ILE A 234 11.23 -20.90 -8.87
C ILE A 234 11.69 -19.53 -9.38
N PHE A 235 12.06 -19.44 -10.66
CA PHE A 235 12.46 -18.18 -11.27
C PHE A 235 11.30 -17.16 -11.28
N ALA A 236 10.10 -17.57 -11.68
CA ALA A 236 8.91 -16.71 -11.69
C ALA A 236 8.53 -16.25 -10.28
N PHE A 237 8.63 -17.13 -9.27
CA PHE A 237 8.37 -16.83 -7.87
C PHE A 237 9.40 -15.83 -7.30
N LEU A 238 10.69 -16.01 -7.59
CA LEU A 238 11.75 -15.07 -7.21
C LEU A 238 11.58 -13.72 -7.91
N LEU A 239 11.21 -13.73 -9.18
CA LEU A 239 10.94 -12.51 -9.95
C LEU A 239 9.74 -11.75 -9.38
N SER A 240 8.64 -12.45 -9.05
CA SER A 240 7.49 -11.87 -8.34
C SER A 240 7.92 -11.29 -6.99
N SER A 241 8.75 -12.02 -6.25
CA SER A 241 9.26 -11.60 -4.94
C SER A 241 10.10 -10.32 -5.01
N LEU A 242 10.99 -10.23 -6.00
CA LEU A 242 11.78 -9.04 -6.27
C LEU A 242 10.92 -7.85 -6.72
N MET A 243 9.93 -8.10 -7.58
CA MET A 243 8.98 -7.05 -8.00
C MET A 243 8.12 -6.56 -6.84
N GLY A 244 7.76 -7.43 -5.89
CA GLY A 244 7.12 -7.06 -4.63
C GLY A 244 7.96 -6.12 -3.78
N PHE A 245 9.26 -6.39 -3.68
CA PHE A 245 10.21 -5.46 -3.06
C PHE A 245 10.26 -4.12 -3.80
N LEU A 246 10.41 -4.12 -5.12
CA LEU A 246 10.43 -2.90 -5.94
C LEU A 246 9.13 -2.10 -5.80
N LEU A 247 7.98 -2.76 -5.71
CA LEU A 247 6.69 -2.11 -5.48
C LEU A 247 6.64 -1.43 -4.10
N ASN A 248 7.03 -2.14 -3.04
CA ASN A 248 7.04 -1.56 -1.69
C ASN A 248 8.03 -0.40 -1.59
N TYR A 249 9.21 -0.54 -2.21
CA TYR A 249 10.21 0.52 -2.29
C TYR A 249 9.70 1.75 -3.07
N SER A 250 9.14 1.55 -4.26
CA SER A 250 8.59 2.63 -5.10
C SER A 250 7.40 3.33 -4.43
N THR A 251 6.55 2.61 -3.70
CA THR A 251 5.46 3.18 -2.89
C THR A 251 6.04 4.11 -1.82
N MET A 252 7.03 3.64 -1.07
CA MET A 252 7.64 4.43 -0.01
C MET A 252 8.40 5.64 -0.55
N LEU A 253 9.07 5.49 -1.70
CA LEU A 253 9.74 6.57 -2.41
C LEU A 253 8.75 7.63 -2.91
N CYS A 254 7.62 7.19 -3.47
CA CYS A 254 6.52 8.06 -3.88
C CYS A 254 5.94 8.80 -2.68
N THR A 255 5.68 8.12 -1.57
CA THR A 255 5.25 8.78 -0.31
C THR A 255 6.30 9.70 0.25
N ASN A 256 7.60 9.45 0.03
CA ASN A 256 8.65 10.34 0.50
C ASN A 256 8.70 11.64 -0.34
N TYR A 257 8.73 11.53 -1.66
CA TYR A 257 8.82 12.70 -2.56
C TYR A 257 7.51 13.44 -2.78
N ASN A 258 6.37 12.74 -2.66
CA ASN A 258 5.02 13.29 -2.75
C ASN A 258 4.33 13.26 -1.38
N SER A 259 3.06 13.66 -1.31
CA SER A 259 2.24 13.49 -0.11
C SER A 259 1.64 12.09 -0.01
N PRO A 260 1.22 11.67 1.21
CA PRO A 260 0.36 10.50 1.39
C PRO A 260 -0.87 10.56 0.48
N LEU A 261 -1.52 11.74 0.41
CA LEU A 261 -2.67 11.95 -0.47
C LEU A 261 -2.36 11.62 -1.94
N THR A 262 -1.27 12.17 -2.50
CA THR A 262 -0.88 11.88 -3.89
C THR A 262 -0.59 10.39 -4.08
N THR A 263 0.05 9.73 -3.10
CA THR A 263 0.33 8.29 -3.19
C THR A 263 -0.97 7.48 -3.24
N THR A 264 -1.95 7.82 -2.39
CA THR A 264 -3.27 7.16 -2.38
C THR A 264 -4.03 7.38 -3.69
N VAL A 265 -3.99 8.60 -4.24
CA VAL A 265 -4.63 8.91 -5.54
C VAL A 265 -3.97 8.16 -6.69
N VAL A 266 -2.63 8.17 -6.78
CA VAL A 266 -1.90 7.39 -7.80
C VAL A 266 -2.17 5.89 -7.62
N GLY A 267 -2.27 5.42 -6.38
CA GLY A 267 -2.70 4.07 -6.01
C GLY A 267 -4.09 3.70 -6.53
N ALA A 268 -5.05 4.63 -6.44
CA ALA A 268 -6.38 4.43 -7.00
C ALA A 268 -6.36 4.43 -8.54
N CYS A 269 -5.63 5.37 -9.15
CA CYS A 269 -5.47 5.44 -10.60
C CYS A 269 -4.89 4.15 -11.17
N LYS A 270 -3.79 3.64 -10.60
CA LYS A 270 -3.18 2.40 -11.08
C LYS A 270 -4.13 1.21 -10.95
N ASN A 271 -4.98 1.15 -9.92
CA ASN A 271 -5.90 0.03 -9.75
C ASN A 271 -6.92 0.02 -10.88
N MET A 272 -7.42 1.20 -11.29
CA MET A 272 -8.29 1.30 -12.47
C MET A 272 -7.60 0.83 -13.74
N PHE A 273 -6.33 1.25 -13.97
CA PHE A 273 -5.55 0.79 -15.11
C PHE A 273 -5.30 -0.72 -15.09
N VAL A 274 -4.95 -1.28 -13.94
CA VAL A 274 -4.72 -2.72 -13.76
C VAL A 274 -6.00 -3.51 -14.00
N THR A 275 -7.17 -3.04 -13.54
CA THR A 275 -8.45 -3.67 -13.86
C THR A 275 -8.71 -3.66 -15.36
N TYR A 276 -8.47 -2.54 -16.03
CA TYR A 276 -8.68 -2.43 -17.48
C TYR A 276 -7.74 -3.35 -18.29
N LEU A 277 -6.45 -3.37 -17.93
CA LEU A 277 -5.49 -4.31 -18.51
C LEU A 277 -5.85 -5.76 -18.19
N GLY A 278 -6.34 -6.02 -16.98
CA GLY A 278 -6.83 -7.33 -16.55
C GLY A 278 -8.01 -7.82 -17.39
N MET A 279 -8.93 -6.93 -17.76
CA MET A 279 -10.04 -7.24 -18.67
C MET A 279 -9.54 -7.57 -20.08
N ILE A 280 -8.59 -6.81 -20.62
CA ILE A 280 -8.04 -7.04 -21.97
C ILE A 280 -7.22 -8.32 -22.06
N ILE A 281 -6.34 -8.56 -21.07
CA ILE A 281 -5.42 -9.71 -21.07
C ILE A 281 -6.10 -10.98 -20.56
N GLY A 282 -7.11 -10.84 -19.69
CA GLY A 282 -7.77 -11.95 -19.01
C GLY A 282 -8.79 -12.70 -19.85
N GLY A 283 -9.33 -12.13 -20.94
CA GLY A 283 -10.29 -12.83 -21.80
C GLY A 283 -11.65 -13.18 -21.16
N ASP A 284 -11.81 -13.04 -19.84
CA ASP A 284 -12.96 -13.51 -19.05
C ASP A 284 -14.15 -12.54 -18.98
N TYR A 285 -14.27 -11.57 -19.89
CA TYR A 285 -15.47 -10.70 -19.96
C TYR A 285 -16.20 -10.88 -21.29
N ILE A 286 -17.20 -11.77 -21.26
CA ILE A 286 -18.28 -11.78 -22.25
C ILE A 286 -19.13 -10.54 -21.94
N TYR A 287 -19.06 -9.51 -22.80
CA TYR A 287 -20.11 -8.49 -22.84
C TYR A 287 -21.39 -9.22 -23.28
N SER A 288 -22.26 -9.55 -22.33
CA SER A 288 -23.64 -9.94 -22.62
C SER A 288 -24.49 -8.71 -22.84
#